data_AF-T1ES13-F1
#
_entry.id   AF-T1ES13-F1
#
_cell.length_a   1.000
_cell.length_b   1.000
_cell.length_c   1.000
_cell.angle_alpha   90.00
_cell.angle_beta   90.00
_cell.angle_gamma   90.00
#
_symmetry.space_group_name_H-M   'P 1'
#
loop_
_entity.id
_entity.type
_entity.pdbx_description
1 polymer ?
#
loop_
_entity_poly.entity_id
_entity_poly.type
_entity_poly.pdbx_seq_one_letter_code
_entity_poly.pdbx_strand_id
1 'polypeptide(L)'
;MDIKLKDEKEKDQEFNLYYTKLENLLDCCYGFPYGCTKVFDFLYLGGEDEAKDKNLIKKLGITHVINCASTYVCTGSKYYGNTLQKYVEFEAEDEEDYNMLQHFNEAYEAIESAKDSQGKALIHCVMGINRSGVLAVAYTMVYKRWGPITAARFVKDARKRVLSNDAFR
;
A
#
# COMPACT_ATOMS: atom_id res chain seq x y z
N MET A 1 -7.30 -23.47 -36.97
CA MET A 1 -7.05 -22.05 -36.64
C MET A 1 -6.11 -22.09 -35.44
N ASP A 2 -4.82 -22.19 -35.73
CA ASP A 2 -3.78 -22.45 -34.74
C ASP A 2 -3.54 -21.22 -33.86
N ILE A 3 -4.12 -21.25 -32.67
CA ILE A 3 -3.66 -20.37 -31.58
C ILE A 3 -2.34 -20.98 -31.12
N LYS A 4 -1.23 -20.55 -31.75
CA LYS A 4 0.12 -20.90 -31.30
C LYS A 4 0.24 -20.52 -29.82
N LEU A 5 0.43 -21.54 -28.98
CA LEU A 5 1.02 -21.40 -27.66
C LEU A 5 2.33 -20.61 -27.87
N LYS A 6 2.38 -19.36 -27.39
CA LYS A 6 3.66 -18.64 -27.28
C LYS A 6 4.64 -19.55 -26.53
N ASP A 7 5.84 -19.72 -27.11
CA ASP A 7 6.90 -20.62 -26.66
C ASP A 7 7.23 -20.31 -25.19
N GLU A 8 7.33 -21.31 -24.32
CA GLU A 8 7.51 -21.12 -22.87
C GLU A 8 8.75 -20.28 -22.55
N LYS A 9 9.80 -20.42 -23.36
CA LYS A 9 11.03 -19.62 -23.26
C LYS A 9 10.81 -18.13 -23.52
N GLU A 10 9.91 -17.77 -24.43
CA GLU A 10 9.59 -16.37 -24.70
C GLU A 10 8.81 -15.76 -23.52
N LYS A 11 7.93 -16.54 -22.88
CA LYS A 11 7.22 -16.12 -21.67
C LYS A 11 8.18 -15.94 -20.49
N ASP A 12 9.14 -16.85 -20.32
CA ASP A 12 10.17 -16.74 -19.27
C ASP A 12 11.05 -15.50 -19.49
N GLN A 13 11.42 -15.22 -20.74
CA GLN A 13 12.22 -14.03 -21.07
C GLN A 13 11.43 -12.73 -20.88
N GLU A 14 10.15 -12.71 -21.26
CA GLU A 14 9.25 -11.58 -21.04
C GLU A 14 9.01 -11.33 -19.53
N PHE A 15 8.84 -12.40 -18.76
CA PHE A 15 8.72 -12.35 -17.30
C PHE A 15 10.00 -11.82 -16.64
N ASN A 16 11.16 -12.33 -17.03
CA ASN A 16 12.44 -11.86 -16.49
C ASN A 16 12.67 -10.38 -16.80
N LEU A 17 12.39 -9.93 -18.04
CA LEU A 17 12.47 -8.51 -18.40
C LEU A 17 11.50 -7.66 -17.58
N TYR A 18 10.31 -8.18 -17.31
CA TYR A 18 9.32 -7.51 -16.47
C TYR A 18 9.80 -7.34 -15.03
N TYR A 19 10.30 -8.42 -14.43
CA TYR A 19 10.81 -8.43 -13.07
C TYR A 19 12.00 -7.47 -12.91
N THR A 20 12.97 -7.53 -13.83
CA THR A 20 14.11 -6.60 -13.84
C THR A 20 13.66 -5.13 -13.96
N LYS A 21 12.61 -4.82 -14.71
CA LYS A 21 12.07 -3.45 -14.79
C LYS A 21 11.46 -3.00 -13.46
N LEU A 22 10.80 -3.92 -12.75
CA LEU A 22 10.19 -3.65 -11.45
C LEU A 22 11.26 -3.44 -10.37
N GLU A 23 12.27 -4.29 -10.31
CA GLU A 23 13.41 -4.14 -9.37
C GLU A 23 14.12 -2.80 -9.57
N ASN A 24 14.55 -2.50 -10.80
CA ASN A 24 15.22 -1.24 -11.11
C ASN A 24 14.37 -0.01 -10.75
N LEU A 25 13.05 -0.11 -10.93
CA LEU A 25 12.12 0.96 -10.53
C LEU A 25 12.14 1.16 -9.01
N LEU A 26 12.07 0.08 -8.23
CA LEU A 26 11.92 0.12 -6.77
C LEU A 26 13.25 0.41 -6.05
N ASP A 27 14.37 -0.07 -6.57
CA ASP A 27 15.72 0.10 -5.99
C ASP A 27 16.29 1.51 -6.16
N CYS A 28 15.79 2.28 -7.13
CA CYS A 28 16.14 3.70 -7.30
C CYS A 28 15.60 4.55 -6.11
N CYS A 29 16.22 4.44 -4.94
CA CYS A 29 15.82 5.11 -3.71
C CYS A 29 16.45 6.50 -3.62
N TYR A 30 15.62 7.54 -3.61
CA TYR A 30 16.01 8.91 -3.24
C TYR A 30 15.35 9.28 -1.90
N GLY A 31 15.95 8.81 -0.80
CA GLY A 31 15.60 9.25 0.57
C GLY A 31 14.65 8.35 1.36
N PHE A 32 14.53 8.67 2.66
CA PHE A 32 13.55 8.06 3.56
C PHE A 32 12.18 8.74 3.37
N PRO A 33 11.09 7.96 3.39
CA PRO A 33 9.78 8.52 3.14
C PRO A 33 9.23 9.12 4.45
N TYR A 34 9.27 10.45 4.57
CA TYR A 34 8.79 11.18 5.76
C TYR A 34 7.35 11.65 5.59
N GLY A 35 6.57 11.64 6.68
CA GLY A 35 5.24 12.23 6.71
C GLY A 35 4.19 11.39 6.01
N CYS A 36 2.94 11.84 6.16
CA CYS A 36 1.77 11.18 5.60
C CYS A 36 1.63 11.57 4.12
N THR A 37 1.72 10.58 3.24
CA THR A 37 1.77 10.80 1.79
C THR A 37 0.38 10.67 1.18
N LYS A 38 -0.10 11.72 0.52
CA LYS A 38 -1.34 11.66 -0.26
C LYS A 38 -1.11 10.87 -1.56
N VAL A 39 -1.72 9.71 -1.68
CA VAL A 39 -1.71 8.89 -2.91
C VAL A 39 -2.89 9.29 -3.81
N PHE A 40 -4.08 9.42 -3.21
CA PHE A 40 -5.28 10.00 -3.81
C PHE A 40 -5.94 10.96 -2.82
N ASP A 41 -6.91 11.77 -3.27
CA ASP A 41 -7.60 12.71 -2.38
C ASP A 41 -8.26 12.04 -1.16
N PHE A 42 -8.64 10.76 -1.30
CA PHE A 42 -9.26 9.90 -0.30
C PHE A 42 -8.31 8.86 0.31
N LEU A 43 -7.04 8.75 -0.13
CA LEU A 43 -6.10 7.70 0.31
C LEU A 43 -4.72 8.27 0.64
N TYR A 44 -4.29 8.00 1.88
CA TYR A 44 -2.98 8.35 2.40
C TYR A 44 -2.18 7.10 2.78
N LEU A 45 -0.86 7.16 2.58
CA LEU A 45 0.12 6.14 2.97
C LEU A 45 1.11 6.74 3.97
N GLY A 46 1.35 6.06 5.09
CA GLY A 46 2.27 6.54 6.14
C GLY A 46 2.91 5.44 6.96
N GLY A 47 3.76 5.84 7.90
CA GLY A 47 4.34 4.98 8.95
C GLY A 47 3.66 5.18 10.31
N GLU A 48 4.29 4.65 11.34
CA GLU A 48 3.76 4.67 12.70
C GLU A 48 3.69 6.08 13.31
N ASP A 49 4.64 6.95 12.98
CA ASP A 49 4.69 8.32 13.51
C ASP A 49 3.46 9.09 13.08
N GLU A 50 3.08 8.97 11.81
CA GLU A 50 1.87 9.59 11.27
C GLU A 50 0.59 8.98 11.85
N ALA A 51 0.57 7.67 12.05
CA ALA A 51 -0.58 6.98 12.64
C ALA A 51 -0.78 7.39 14.12
N LYS A 52 0.31 7.67 14.85
CA LYS A 52 0.28 8.12 16.24
C LYS A 52 -0.01 9.64 16.36
N ASP A 53 0.11 10.43 15.30
CA ASP A 53 -0.22 11.86 15.35
C ASP A 53 -1.73 12.11 15.17
N LYS A 54 -2.48 12.11 16.28
CA LYS A 54 -3.93 12.41 16.29
C LYS A 54 -4.28 13.79 15.72
N ASN A 55 -3.39 14.77 15.82
CA ASN A 55 -3.64 16.10 15.28
C ASN A 55 -3.53 16.07 13.76
N LEU A 56 -2.55 15.35 13.22
CA LEU A 56 -2.41 15.10 11.79
C LEU A 56 -3.62 14.36 11.24
N ILE A 57 -4.07 13.27 11.89
CA ILE A 57 -5.26 12.50 11.51
C ILE A 57 -6.48 13.42 11.38
N LYS A 58 -6.75 14.24 12.41
CA LYS A 58 -7.85 15.22 12.40
C LYS A 58 -7.69 16.28 11.31
N LYS A 59 -6.50 16.87 11.19
CA LYS A 59 -6.19 17.93 10.22
C LYS A 59 -6.36 17.44 8.79
N LEU A 60 -5.96 16.20 8.50
CA LEU A 60 -6.11 15.61 7.19
C LEU A 60 -7.55 15.16 6.91
N GLY A 61 -8.39 15.01 7.94
CA GLY A 61 -9.76 14.49 7.80
C GLY A 61 -9.78 12.99 7.57
N ILE A 62 -8.84 12.25 8.16
CA ILE A 62 -8.78 10.80 8.10
C ILE A 62 -9.89 10.23 8.99
N THR A 63 -10.75 9.42 8.40
CA THR A 63 -11.90 8.77 9.06
C THR A 63 -11.76 7.25 9.09
N HIS A 64 -10.87 6.69 8.27
CA HIS A 64 -10.61 5.26 8.16
C HIS A 64 -9.12 5.01 8.37
N VAL A 65 -8.76 4.06 9.23
CA VAL A 65 -7.37 3.62 9.42
C VAL A 65 -7.27 2.13 9.14
N ILE A 66 -6.31 1.77 8.29
CA ILE A 66 -5.91 0.41 7.97
C ILE A 66 -4.48 0.21 8.51
N ASN A 67 -4.37 -0.47 9.65
CA ASN A 67 -3.10 -0.74 10.32
C ASN A 67 -2.56 -2.11 9.89
N CYS A 68 -1.61 -2.12 8.96
CA CYS A 68 -0.96 -3.34 8.47
C CYS A 68 0.17 -3.85 9.38
N ALA A 69 0.22 -3.41 10.64
CA ALA A 69 1.28 -3.77 11.59
C ALA A 69 0.75 -4.09 12.99
N SER A 70 -0.57 -4.12 13.21
CA SER A 70 -1.26 -4.53 14.45
C SER A 70 -0.42 -4.35 15.74
N THR A 71 0.10 -5.45 16.30
CA THR A 71 0.87 -5.51 17.56
C THR A 71 2.18 -4.74 17.54
N TYR A 72 2.74 -4.48 16.36
CA TYR A 72 3.90 -3.60 16.19
C TYR A 72 3.53 -2.11 16.28
N VAL A 73 2.27 -1.73 16.00
CA VAL A 73 1.78 -0.34 16.06
C VAL A 73 0.43 -0.30 16.80
N CYS A 74 0.48 -0.32 18.13
CA CYS A 74 -0.70 -0.38 18.99
C CYS A 74 -1.48 0.94 19.08
N THR A 75 -2.21 1.31 18.02
CA THR A 75 -3.17 2.42 18.04
C THR A 75 -4.56 1.90 18.38
N GLY A 76 -5.17 1.04 17.56
CA GLY A 76 -6.53 0.56 17.78
C GLY A 76 -7.59 1.66 17.59
N SER A 77 -8.85 1.26 17.45
CA SER A 77 -9.95 2.21 17.16
C SER A 77 -10.12 3.31 18.23
N LYS A 78 -10.03 2.95 19.52
CA LYS A 78 -10.22 3.86 20.65
C LYS A 78 -9.17 4.98 20.72
N TYR A 79 -7.98 4.76 20.15
CA TYR A 79 -6.92 5.75 20.19
C TYR A 79 -7.30 7.05 19.47
N TYR A 80 -8.05 6.96 18.38
CA TYR A 80 -8.45 8.09 17.55
C TYR A 80 -9.72 8.81 18.05
N GLY A 81 -10.39 8.26 19.07
CA GLY A 81 -11.65 8.79 19.61
C GLY A 81 -12.73 8.91 18.53
N ASN A 82 -13.58 9.92 18.64
CA ASN A 82 -14.75 10.12 17.75
C ASN A 82 -14.39 10.54 16.31
N THR A 83 -13.11 10.69 15.98
CA THR A 83 -12.67 11.06 14.62
C THR A 83 -12.80 9.89 13.65
N LEU A 84 -12.69 8.67 14.16
CA LEU A 84 -12.63 7.47 13.34
C LEU A 84 -14.01 6.84 13.15
N GLN A 85 -14.32 6.49 11.91
CA GLN A 85 -15.52 5.74 11.52
C GLN A 85 -15.21 4.25 11.38
N LYS A 86 -14.03 3.90 10.85
CA LYS A 86 -13.60 2.50 10.69
C LYS A 86 -12.13 2.35 11.02
N TYR A 87 -11.82 1.27 11.73
CA TYR A 87 -10.46 0.81 11.99
C TYR A 87 -10.38 -0.65 11.58
N VAL A 88 -9.39 -0.98 10.76
CA VAL A 88 -9.04 -2.36 10.39
C VAL A 88 -7.58 -2.56 10.75
N GLU A 89 -7.23 -3.73 11.27
CA GLU A 89 -5.84 -4.09 11.49
C GLU A 89 -5.54 -5.51 11.03
N PHE A 90 -4.31 -5.68 10.53
CA PHE A 90 -3.79 -6.96 10.08
C PHE A 90 -2.56 -7.31 10.91
N GLU A 91 -2.57 -8.49 11.50
CA GLU A 91 -1.40 -9.09 12.13
C GLU A 91 -0.50 -9.64 11.04
N ALA A 92 0.25 -8.72 10.42
CA ALA A 92 1.11 -8.99 9.29
C ALA A 92 2.59 -8.83 9.61
N GLU A 93 3.34 -9.88 9.31
CA GLU A 93 4.79 -9.91 9.42
C GLU A 93 5.45 -9.19 8.24
N ASP A 94 6.60 -8.57 8.49
CA ASP A 94 7.44 -7.93 7.46
C ASP A 94 8.51 -8.92 6.94
N GLU A 95 8.08 -10.15 6.69
CA GLU A 95 8.96 -11.29 6.36
C GLU A 95 8.68 -11.83 4.96
N GLU A 96 9.61 -12.65 4.45
CA GLU A 96 9.63 -13.04 3.05
C GLU A 96 8.42 -13.90 2.61
N ASP A 97 7.86 -14.68 3.52
CA ASP A 97 6.79 -15.64 3.20
C ASP A 97 5.38 -15.11 3.54
N TYR A 98 5.26 -13.87 4.04
CA TYR A 98 3.96 -13.33 4.44
C TYR A 98 3.17 -12.77 3.25
N ASN A 99 2.10 -13.46 2.86
CA ASN A 99 1.21 -13.00 1.80
C ASN A 99 0.32 -11.83 2.24
N MET A 100 0.72 -10.59 1.96
CA MET A 100 -0.11 -9.41 2.25
C MET A 100 -1.41 -9.32 1.44
N LEU A 101 -1.46 -9.93 0.26
CA LEU A 101 -2.64 -9.84 -0.61
C LEU A 101 -3.84 -10.62 -0.08
N GLN A 102 -3.64 -11.52 0.90
CA GLN A 102 -4.75 -12.17 1.61
C GLN A 102 -5.69 -11.15 2.28
N HIS A 103 -5.17 -9.97 2.65
CA HIS A 103 -5.90 -8.88 3.30
C HIS A 103 -6.46 -7.85 2.32
N PHE A 104 -6.24 -8.04 1.01
CA PHE A 104 -6.53 -7.02 0.01
C PHE A 104 -8.02 -6.65 -0.04
N ASN A 105 -8.92 -7.63 0.02
CA ASN A 105 -10.36 -7.36 -0.08
C ASN A 105 -10.85 -6.47 1.07
N GLU A 106 -10.44 -6.78 2.31
CA GLU A 106 -10.84 -6.00 3.48
C GLU A 106 -10.25 -4.58 3.46
N ALA A 107 -8.98 -4.46 3.05
CA ALA A 107 -8.34 -3.16 2.86
C ALA A 107 -9.03 -2.34 1.77
N TYR A 108 -9.36 -2.97 0.64
CA TYR A 108 -10.07 -2.35 -0.48
C TYR A 108 -11.44 -1.81 -0.04
N GLU A 109 -12.23 -2.62 0.67
CA GLU A 109 -13.53 -2.21 1.19
C GLU A 109 -13.42 -1.06 2.19
N ALA A 110 -12.40 -1.03 3.05
CA ALA A 110 -12.17 0.08 3.96
C ALA A 110 -11.81 1.38 3.22
N ILE A 111 -11.02 1.30 2.13
CA ILE A 111 -10.65 2.46 1.32
C ILE A 111 -11.86 2.98 0.53
N GLU A 112 -12.64 2.10 -0.11
CA GLU A 112 -13.86 2.50 -0.83
C GLU A 112 -14.90 3.10 0.12
N SER A 113 -15.10 2.51 1.31
CA SER A 113 -16.00 3.07 2.31
C SER A 113 -15.58 4.47 2.79
N ALA A 114 -14.28 4.73 2.93
CA ALA A 114 -13.76 6.05 3.25
C ALA A 114 -14.10 7.06 2.15
N LYS A 115 -13.91 6.66 0.89
CA LYS A 115 -14.20 7.48 -0.28
C LYS A 115 -15.71 7.77 -0.42
N ASP A 116 -16.57 6.77 -0.26
CA ASP A 116 -18.02 6.89 -0.39
C ASP A 116 -18.64 7.76 0.73
N SER A 117 -18.04 7.73 1.92
CA SER A 117 -18.42 8.60 3.04
C SER A 117 -17.83 10.02 2.97
N GLN A 118 -17.18 10.38 1.84
CA GLN A 118 -16.44 11.64 1.66
C GLN A 118 -15.35 11.87 2.72
N GLY A 119 -14.90 10.80 3.36
CA GLY A 119 -13.78 10.77 4.28
C GLY A 119 -12.46 10.41 3.58
N LYS A 120 -11.47 10.02 4.38
CA LYS A 120 -10.14 9.63 3.92
C LYS A 120 -9.63 8.42 4.67
N ALA A 121 -8.98 7.52 3.95
CA ALA A 121 -8.28 6.37 4.48
C ALA A 121 -6.80 6.67 4.69
N LEU A 122 -6.26 6.25 5.83
CA LEU A 122 -4.83 6.08 6.05
C LEU A 122 -4.52 4.58 6.07
N ILE A 123 -3.69 4.12 5.15
CA ILE A 123 -3.05 2.81 5.23
C ILE A 123 -1.62 2.97 5.73
N HIS A 124 -1.25 2.25 6.79
CA HIS A 124 0.07 2.38 7.38
C HIS A 124 0.63 1.03 7.87
N CYS A 125 1.95 0.97 8.03
CA CYS A 125 2.62 -0.07 8.81
C CYS A 125 3.60 0.62 9.77
N VAL A 126 4.76 0.01 10.07
CA VAL A 126 5.80 0.66 10.87
C VAL A 126 6.47 1.79 10.07
N MET A 127 7.07 1.49 8.92
CA MET A 127 7.80 2.47 8.11
C MET A 127 7.00 3.06 6.94
N GLY A 128 5.84 2.47 6.62
CA GLY A 128 5.05 2.87 5.46
C GLY A 128 5.71 2.55 4.12
N ILE A 129 6.36 1.38 4.02
CA ILE A 129 7.18 0.96 2.86
C ILE A 129 6.71 -0.37 2.27
N ASN A 130 6.72 -1.46 3.05
CA ASN A 130 6.47 -2.83 2.55
C ASN A 130 5.00 -3.24 2.72
N ARG A 131 4.60 -3.68 3.92
CA ARG A 131 3.24 -4.16 4.23
C ARG A 131 2.13 -3.23 3.72
N SER A 132 2.15 -1.96 4.14
CA SER A 132 1.16 -0.97 3.65
C SER A 132 1.40 -0.54 2.21
N GLY A 133 2.64 -0.59 1.73
CA GLY A 133 3.01 -0.26 0.35
C GLY A 133 2.38 -1.24 -0.65
N VAL A 134 2.39 -2.54 -0.37
CA VAL A 134 1.78 -3.58 -1.23
C VAL A 134 0.30 -3.29 -1.42
N LEU A 135 -0.42 -3.08 -0.32
CA LEU A 135 -1.86 -2.83 -0.39
C LEU A 135 -2.17 -1.49 -1.09
N ALA A 136 -1.36 -0.45 -0.91
CA ALA A 136 -1.51 0.80 -1.64
C ALA A 136 -1.28 0.64 -3.16
N VAL A 137 -0.27 -0.15 -3.56
CA VAL A 137 0.01 -0.47 -4.97
C VAL A 137 -1.11 -1.34 -5.55
N ALA A 138 -1.52 -2.40 -4.87
CA ALA A 138 -2.60 -3.29 -5.29
C ALA A 138 -3.92 -2.52 -5.47
N TYR A 139 -4.27 -1.63 -4.52
CA TYR A 139 -5.44 -0.78 -4.65
C TYR A 139 -5.32 0.14 -5.88
N THR A 140 -4.14 0.74 -6.10
CA THR A 140 -3.88 1.60 -7.27
C THR A 140 -4.04 0.84 -8.59
N MET A 141 -3.57 -0.40 -8.67
CA MET A 141 -3.75 -1.27 -9.84
C MET A 141 -5.23 -1.44 -10.18
N VAL A 142 -6.05 -1.79 -9.19
CA VAL A 142 -7.50 -2.01 -9.39
C VAL A 142 -8.21 -0.69 -9.71
N TYR A 143 -7.97 0.36 -8.93
CA TYR A 143 -8.65 1.65 -9.06
C TYR A 143 -8.36 2.34 -10.40
N LYS A 144 -7.11 2.26 -10.89
CA LYS A 144 -6.70 2.87 -12.16
C LYS A 144 -6.69 1.90 -13.35
N ARG A 145 -6.94 0.61 -13.13
CA ARG A 145 -6.78 -0.48 -14.12
C ARG A 145 -5.36 -0.47 -14.71
N TRP A 146 -4.36 -0.26 -13.86
CA TRP A 146 -2.96 -0.21 -14.27
C TRP A 146 -2.24 -1.52 -13.96
N GLY A 147 -1.26 -1.84 -14.80
CA GLY A 147 -0.32 -2.92 -14.51
C GLY A 147 0.61 -2.58 -13.32
N PRO A 148 1.25 -3.59 -12.71
CA PRO A 148 2.04 -3.43 -11.48
C PRO A 148 3.13 -2.36 -11.58
N ILE A 149 3.96 -2.36 -12.64
CA ILE A 149 5.03 -1.37 -12.83
C ILE A 149 4.50 0.08 -12.81
N THR A 150 3.38 0.36 -13.50
CA THR A 150 2.82 1.71 -13.57
C THR A 150 2.24 2.13 -12.22
N ALA A 151 1.51 1.23 -11.55
CA ALA A 151 0.96 1.49 -10.22
C ALA A 151 2.06 1.68 -9.17
N ALA A 152 3.05 0.80 -9.14
CA ALA A 152 4.20 0.88 -8.24
C ALA A 152 4.97 2.19 -8.45
N ARG A 153 5.20 2.60 -9.70
CA ARG A 153 5.83 3.88 -10.03
C ARG A 153 5.03 5.05 -9.49
N PHE A 154 3.71 5.08 -9.72
CA PHE A 154 2.86 6.15 -9.25
C PHE A 154 2.91 6.30 -7.73
N VAL A 155 2.79 5.20 -6.98
CA VAL A 155 2.87 5.23 -5.51
C VAL A 155 4.28 5.61 -5.05
N LYS A 156 5.33 5.08 -5.70
CA LYS A 156 6.73 5.41 -5.41
C LYS A 156 7.03 6.89 -5.67
N ASP A 157 6.54 7.49 -6.75
CA ASP A 157 6.80 8.90 -7.06
C ASP A 157 6.22 9.84 -6.00
N ALA A 158 5.07 9.46 -5.43
CA ALA A 158 4.44 10.14 -4.31
C ALA A 158 5.19 9.91 -2.98
N ARG A 159 5.47 8.64 -2.63
CA ARG A 159 6.02 8.24 -1.32
C ARG A 159 7.55 8.29 -1.25
N LYS A 160 8.24 8.38 -2.39
CA LYS A 160 9.70 8.25 -2.61
C LYS A 160 10.27 6.85 -2.43
N ARG A 161 9.71 6.03 -1.54
CA ARG A 161 10.15 4.66 -1.28
C ARG A 161 8.98 3.75 -0.90
N VAL A 162 8.84 2.63 -1.60
CA VAL A 162 7.87 1.54 -1.35
C VAL A 162 8.48 0.21 -1.80
N LEU A 163 7.99 -0.90 -1.26
CA LEU A 163 8.32 -2.27 -1.69
C LEU A 163 9.84 -2.55 -1.77
N SER A 164 10.59 -2.11 -0.75
CA SER A 164 12.04 -2.29 -0.75
C SER A 164 12.50 -3.67 -0.30
N ASN A 165 11.60 -4.45 0.33
CA ASN A 165 11.82 -5.89 0.56
C ASN A 165 11.29 -6.66 -0.66
N ASP A 166 12.15 -7.50 -1.25
CA ASP A 166 11.88 -8.23 -2.50
C ASP A 166 10.70 -9.18 -2.40
N ALA A 167 10.43 -9.72 -1.21
CA ALA A 167 9.31 -10.60 -0.97
C ALA A 167 7.93 -9.96 -1.15
N PHE A 168 7.86 -8.63 -1.15
CA PHE A 168 6.62 -7.88 -1.33
C PHE A 168 6.42 -7.41 -2.77
N ARG A 169 7.30 -7.80 -3.72
CA ARG A 169 7.32 -7.32 -5.11
C ARG A 169 6.54 -8.20 -6.08
#